data_AF-A0A3E1DAV7-F1
#
_entry.id   AF-A0A3E1DAV7-F1
#
_cell.length_a   1.000
_cell.length_b   1.000
_cell.length_c   1.000
_cell.angle_alpha   90.00
_cell.angle_beta   90.00
_cell.angle_gamma   90.00
#
_symmetry.space_group_name_H-M   'P 1'
#
loop_
_entity.id
_entity.type
_entity.pdbx_description
1 polymer ?
#
loop_
_entity_poly.entity_id
_entity_poly.type
_entity_poly.pdbx_seq_one_letter_code
_entity_poly.pdbx_strand_id
1 'polypeptide(L)'
;MNLGKTLFTQLMEFVPWISFARIVDHYGGDFRVRSLSCPEQFRAMALAQLTYRESLRDIETCLLANQTKLYSMGFNSPIRRSTLADANEGRDWRI
;
A
#
# COMPACT_ATOMS: atom_id res chain seq x y z
N MET A 1 -14.82 5.63 20.13
CA MET A 1 -13.41 5.37 19.78
C MET A 1 -13.29 3.93 19.32
N ASN A 2 -12.87 3.68 18.08
CA ASN A 2 -12.78 2.34 17.52
C ASN A 2 -11.56 1.60 18.11
N LEU A 3 -11.72 0.92 19.25
CA LEU A 3 -10.71 0.00 19.76
C LEU A 3 -10.46 -1.09 18.72
N GLY A 4 -9.24 -1.15 18.17
CA GLY A 4 -8.78 -2.24 17.29
C GLY A 4 -8.44 -1.86 15.85
N LYS A 5 -8.92 -0.71 15.34
CA LYS A 5 -8.50 -0.21 14.01
C LYS A 5 -7.36 0.80 14.15
N THR A 6 -6.35 0.68 13.29
CA THR A 6 -5.27 1.68 13.24
C THR A 6 -5.79 3.02 12.70
N LEU A 7 -5.20 4.15 13.11
CA LEU A 7 -5.49 5.46 12.51
C LEU A 7 -5.27 5.44 11.00
N PHE A 8 -4.24 4.72 10.54
CA PHE A 8 -3.98 4.52 9.13
C PHE A 8 -5.18 3.89 8.40
N THR A 9 -5.74 2.80 8.94
CA THR A 9 -6.93 2.15 8.38
C THR A 9 -8.10 3.13 8.28
N GLN A 10 -8.31 3.96 9.31
CA GLN A 10 -9.39 4.97 9.31
C GLN A 10 -9.17 6.05 8.25
N LEU A 11 -7.93 6.54 8.07
CA LEU A 11 -7.60 7.48 7.01
C LEU A 11 -7.82 6.86 5.62
N MET A 12 -7.51 5.57 5.46
CA MET A 12 -7.73 4.83 4.22
C MET A 12 -9.21 4.62 3.88
N GLU A 13 -10.15 4.79 4.82
CA GLU A 13 -11.60 4.73 4.55
C GLU A 13 -12.09 5.91 3.69
N PHE A 14 -11.37 7.03 3.67
CA PHE A 14 -11.71 8.19 2.83
C PHE A 14 -11.28 8.06 1.37
N VAL A 15 -10.49 7.04 1.04
CA VAL A 15 -10.06 6.78 -0.34
C VAL A 15 -11.22 6.13 -1.11
N PRO A 16 -11.60 6.64 -2.30
CA PRO A 16 -12.68 6.07 -3.10
C PRO A 16 -12.20 4.80 -3.81
N TRP A 17 -12.11 3.68 -3.08
CA TRP A 17 -11.54 2.42 -3.58
C TRP A 17 -12.22 1.86 -4.83
N ILE A 18 -13.52 2.12 -5.03
CA ILE A 18 -14.24 1.72 -6.24
C ILE A 18 -13.68 2.48 -7.46
N SER A 19 -13.51 3.79 -7.33
CA SER A 19 -12.93 4.62 -8.40
C SER A 19 -11.47 4.27 -8.64
N PHE A 20 -10.70 4.03 -7.59
CA PHE A 20 -9.32 3.57 -7.69
C PHE A 20 -9.23 2.23 -8.45
N ALA A 21 -10.06 1.26 -8.10
CA ALA A 21 -10.10 -0.04 -8.78
C ALA A 21 -10.44 0.11 -10.28
N ARG A 22 -11.35 1.02 -10.66
CA ARG A 22 -11.65 1.32 -12.06
C ARG A 22 -10.45 1.89 -12.81
N ILE A 23 -9.65 2.73 -12.17
CA ILE A 23 -8.43 3.31 -12.76
C ILE A 23 -7.38 2.20 -12.97
N VAL A 24 -7.16 1.37 -11.95
CA VAL A 24 -6.23 0.23 -12.04
C VAL A 24 -6.61 -0.72 -13.17
N ASP A 25 -7.90 -1.05 -13.30
CA ASP A 25 -8.41 -1.92 -14.36
C ASP A 25 -8.23 -1.27 -15.75
N HIS A 26 -8.58 0.01 -15.89
CA HIS A 26 -8.44 0.75 -17.13
C HIS A 26 -7.01 0.79 -17.67
N TYR A 27 -6.03 0.94 -16.79
CA TYR A 27 -4.60 0.98 -17.14
C TYR A 27 -3.89 -0.38 -17.00
N GLY A 28 -4.60 -1.44 -16.62
CA GLY A 28 -4.02 -2.77 -16.43
C GLY A 28 -2.94 -2.84 -15.34
N GLY A 29 -3.03 -2.01 -14.30
CA GLY A 29 -1.98 -1.82 -13.27
C GLY A 29 -1.61 -3.07 -12.47
N ASP A 30 -2.52 -4.03 -12.39
CA ASP A 30 -2.32 -5.32 -11.73
C ASP A 30 -2.17 -6.50 -12.72
N PHE A 31 -1.95 -6.22 -14.01
CA PHE A 31 -1.71 -7.26 -15.00
C PHE A 31 -0.46 -8.08 -14.66
N ARG A 32 -0.65 -9.40 -14.44
CA ARG A 32 0.38 -10.37 -14.03
C ARG A 32 1.04 -10.08 -12.66
N VAL A 33 0.49 -9.18 -11.86
CA VAL A 33 0.98 -8.92 -10.50
C VAL A 33 0.62 -10.11 -9.61
N ARG A 34 1.62 -10.70 -8.94
CA ARG A 34 1.43 -11.84 -8.01
C ARG A 34 1.42 -11.44 -6.54
N SER A 35 2.05 -10.32 -6.22
CA SER A 35 2.22 -9.78 -4.87
C SER A 35 2.29 -8.26 -4.96
N LEU A 36 1.81 -7.56 -3.93
CA LEU A 36 1.79 -6.11 -3.87
C LEU A 36 0.92 -5.50 -4.98
N SER A 37 -0.39 -5.69 -4.91
CA SER A 37 -1.38 -5.06 -5.80
C SER A 37 -1.30 -3.51 -5.78
N CYS A 38 -1.93 -2.82 -6.75
CA CYS A 38 -1.96 -1.36 -6.80
C CYS A 38 -2.51 -0.74 -5.49
N PRO A 39 -3.60 -1.27 -4.89
CA PRO A 39 -4.05 -0.80 -3.58
C PRO A 39 -3.03 -1.01 -2.46
N GLU A 40 -2.29 -2.13 -2.46
CA GLU A 40 -1.26 -2.39 -1.44
C GLU A 40 -0.07 -1.44 -1.60
N GLN A 41 0.42 -1.21 -2.82
CA GLN A 41 1.46 -0.21 -3.07
C GLN A 41 1.00 1.19 -2.66
N PHE A 42 -0.22 1.59 -3.04
CA PHE A 42 -0.78 2.87 -2.64
C PHE A 42 -0.79 3.03 -1.12
N ARG A 43 -1.24 2.01 -0.39
CA ARG A 43 -1.21 2.01 1.09
C ARG A 43 0.21 2.10 1.64
N ALA A 44 1.18 1.40 1.05
CA ALA A 44 2.58 1.46 1.47
C ALA A 44 3.15 2.88 1.32
N MET A 45 2.90 3.50 0.16
CA MET A 45 3.37 4.86 -0.13
C MET A 45 2.63 5.90 0.70
N ALA A 46 1.32 5.77 0.91
CA ALA A 46 0.55 6.64 1.78
C ALA A 46 1.04 6.56 3.24
N LEU A 47 1.33 5.35 3.74
CA LEU A 47 1.91 5.18 5.07
C LEU A 47 3.28 5.85 5.17
N ALA A 48 4.11 5.72 4.14
CA ALA A 48 5.41 6.38 4.09
C ALA A 48 5.30 7.90 4.25
N GLN A 49 4.38 8.51 3.50
CA GLN A 49 4.12 9.96 3.57
C GLN A 49 3.60 10.37 4.95
N LEU A 50 2.60 9.67 5.49
CA LEU A 50 1.98 9.99 6.77
C LEU A 50 2.92 9.81 7.97
N THR A 51 3.92 8.93 7.84
CA THR A 51 4.86 8.61 8.92
C THR A 51 6.25 9.18 8.66
N TYR A 52 6.43 10.03 7.65
CA TYR A 52 7.72 10.64 7.31
C TYR A 52 8.84 9.60 7.13
N ARG A 53 8.60 8.53 6.36
CA ARG A 53 9.65 7.57 5.99
C ARG A 53 10.44 8.13 4.81
N GLU A 54 11.76 8.16 4.93
CA GLU A 54 12.65 8.79 3.95
C GLU A 54 13.22 7.81 2.91
N SER A 55 13.03 6.50 3.10
CA SER A 55 13.53 5.48 2.17
C SER A 55 12.63 4.25 2.07
N LEU A 56 12.73 3.52 0.95
CA LEU A 56 12.03 2.24 0.77
C LEU A 56 12.40 1.20 1.85
N ARG A 57 13.64 1.26 2.37
CA ARG A 57 14.09 0.39 3.46
C ARG A 57 13.42 0.75 4.78
N ASP A 58 13.21 2.04 5.04
CA ASP A 58 12.51 2.49 6.25
C ASP A 58 11.03 2.15 6.20
N ILE A 59 10.41 2.21 5.01
CA ILE A 59 9.03 1.76 4.80
C ILE A 59 8.90 0.26 5.12
N GLU A 60 9.76 -0.57 4.52
CA GLU A 60 9.79 -2.02 4.78
C GLU A 60 9.98 -2.30 6.27
N THR A 61 10.95 -1.66 6.92
CA THR A 61 11.24 -1.85 8.35
C THR A 61 10.06 -1.44 9.23
N CYS A 62 9.40 -0.32 8.92
CA CYS A 62 8.22 0.16 9.65
C CYS A 62 7.04 -0.80 9.53
N LEU A 63 6.78 -1.32 8.33
CA LEU A 63 5.71 -2.29 8.07
C LEU A 63 6.00 -3.64 8.74
N LEU A 64 7.25 -4.11 8.69
CA LEU A 64 7.68 -5.34 9.38
C LEU A 64 7.54 -5.23 10.90
N ALA A 65 7.90 -4.08 11.49
CA ALA A 65 7.70 -3.82 12.92
C ALA A 65 6.22 -3.87 13.33
N ASN A 66 5.30 -3.62 12.39
CA ASN A 66 3.85 -3.67 12.59
C ASN A 66 3.20 -4.91 11.95
N GLN A 67 3.95 -6.00 11.74
CA GLN A 67 3.47 -7.19 11.02
C GLN A 67 2.14 -7.75 11.53
N THR A 68 1.89 -7.67 12.84
CA THR A 68 0.65 -8.17 13.48
C THR A 68 -0.60 -7.37 13.09
N LYS A 69 -0.42 -6.16 12.54
CA LYS A 69 -1.49 -5.25 12.12
C LYS A 69 -1.59 -5.11 10.59
N LEU A 70 -0.72 -5.76 9.83
CA LEU A 70 -0.69 -5.60 8.37
C LEU A 70 -2.03 -5.95 7.71
N TYR A 71 -2.66 -7.04 8.16
CA TYR A 71 -3.95 -7.46 7.62
C TYR A 71 -5.03 -6.39 7.85
N SER A 72 -5.13 -5.83 9.05
CA SER A 72 -6.10 -4.76 9.34
C SER A 72 -5.77 -3.43 8.67
N MET A 73 -4.53 -3.26 8.23
CA MET A 73 -4.08 -2.13 7.40
C MET A 73 -4.28 -2.36 5.90
N GLY A 74 -4.79 -3.53 5.48
CA GLY A 74 -5.13 -3.82 4.10
C GLY A 74 -3.98 -4.42 3.26
N PHE A 75 -3.03 -5.09 3.91
CA PHE A 75 -1.95 -5.85 3.26
C PHE A 75 -2.15 -7.35 3.45
N ASN A 76 -2.04 -8.12 2.37
CA ASN A 76 -2.17 -9.58 2.40
C ASN A 76 -0.84 -10.29 2.69
N SER A 77 0.28 -9.61 2.46
CA SER A 77 1.62 -10.15 2.69
C SER A 77 2.60 -9.06 3.13
N PRO A 78 3.71 -9.41 3.81
CA PRO A 78 4.76 -8.46 4.14
C PRO A 78 5.35 -7.83 2.87
N ILE A 79 5.50 -6.51 2.88
CA ILE A 79 6.05 -5.77 1.75
C ILE A 79 7.57 -5.91 1.75
N ARG A 80 8.14 -6.28 0.61
CA ARG A 80 9.58 -6.34 0.39
C ARG A 80 10.06 -5.08 -0.32
N ARG A 81 11.23 -4.56 0.07
CA ARG A 81 11.82 -3.36 -0.55
C ARG A 81 11.98 -3.49 -2.06
N SER A 82 12.47 -4.63 -2.56
CA SER A 82 12.66 -4.86 -3.99
C SER A 82 11.32 -4.83 -4.74
N THR A 83 10.32 -5.56 -4.25
CA THR A 83 8.99 -5.58 -4.87
C THR A 83 8.32 -4.20 -4.88
N LEU A 84 8.51 -3.41 -3.82
CA LEU A 84 8.01 -2.03 -3.77
C LEU A 84 8.76 -1.12 -4.74
N ALA A 85 10.07 -1.29 -4.90
CA ALA A 85 10.86 -0.55 -5.89
C ALA A 85 10.40 -0.88 -7.32
N ASP A 86 10.29 -2.17 -7.65
CA ASP A 86 9.85 -2.65 -8.97
C ASP A 86 8.43 -2.12 -9.30
N ALA A 87 7.52 -2.12 -8.32
CA ALA A 87 6.18 -1.58 -8.49
C ALA A 87 6.16 -0.06 -8.68
N ASN A 88 7.03 0.68 -7.98
CA ASN A 88 7.15 2.13 -8.14
C ASN A 88 7.74 2.53 -9.49
N GLU A 89 8.62 1.71 -10.07
CA GLU A 89 9.22 1.97 -11.38
C GLU A 89 8.35 1.48 -12.54
N GLY A 90 7.69 0.34 -12.39
CA GLY A 90 7.02 -0.34 -13.49
C GLY A 90 5.54 0.01 -13.69
N ARG A 91 4.87 0.63 -12.71
CA ARG A 91 3.43 0.94 -12.82
C ARG A 91 3.18 2.25 -13.55
N ASP A 92 2.07 2.28 -14.29
CA ASP A 92 1.64 3.48 -15.00
C ASP A 92 1.39 4.61 -14.00
N TRP A 93 1.98 5.78 -14.25
CA TRP A 93 1.90 6.95 -13.38
C TRP A 93 0.48 7.52 -13.22
N ARG A 94 -0.47 7.10 -14.08
CA ARG A 94 -1.88 7.51 -14.02
C ARG A 94 -2.70 6.74 -12.98
N ILE A 95 -2.11 5.71 -12.38
CA ILE A 95 -2.68 4.93 -11.26
C ILE A 95 -2.19 5.51 -9.94
#